data_AF-A0A925BKA3-F1
#
_entry.id   AF-A0A925BKA3-F1
#
_cell.length_a   1.000
_cell.length_b   1.000
_cell.length_c   1.000
_cell.angle_alpha   90.00
_cell.angle_beta   90.00
_cell.angle_gamma   90.00
#
_symmetry.space_group_name_H-M   'P 1'
#
loop_
_entity.id
_entity.type
_entity.pdbx_description
1 polymer ?
#
loop_
_entity_poly.entity_id
_entity_poly.type
_entity_poly.pdbx_seq_one_letter_code
_entity_poly.pdbx_strand_id
1 'polypeptide(L)'
;MTGDVNSQEQLLHERETTHRRLDELEDEVEELRRSEAKFRLAAESLPTAMVMVNEQGQIVLVNAQTEKLFGYSREELLGQPVEMLVSERFRDNHRSHRNDFFV
;
A
#
# COMPACT_ATOMS: atom_id res chain seq x y z
N MET A 1 -21.25 -50.32 2.29
CA MET A 1 -19.81 -50.09 2.56
C MET A 1 -19.26 -49.10 1.52
N THR A 2 -19.90 -47.93 1.41
CA THR A 2 -19.79 -47.02 0.24
C THR A 2 -19.61 -45.55 0.64
N GLY A 3 -19.42 -45.26 1.93
CA GLY A 3 -19.28 -43.89 2.45
C GLY A 3 -17.86 -43.31 2.32
N ASP A 4 -16.81 -44.14 2.43
CA ASP A 4 -15.43 -43.64 2.53
C ASP A 4 -14.80 -43.22 1.19
N VAL A 5 -15.22 -43.84 0.07
CA VAL A 5 -14.66 -43.53 -1.26
C VAL A 5 -15.10 -42.13 -1.72
N ASN A 6 -16.36 -41.76 -1.44
CA ASN A 6 -16.89 -40.45 -1.80
C ASN A 6 -16.24 -39.31 -1.00
N SER A 7 -15.85 -39.57 0.26
CA SER A 7 -15.14 -38.60 1.10
C SER A 7 -13.69 -38.38 0.68
N GLN A 8 -12.99 -39.41 0.19
CA GLN A 8 -11.61 -39.23 -0.30
C GLN A 8 -11.54 -38.52 -1.65
N GLU A 9 -12.43 -38.82 -2.59
CA GLU A 9 -12.51 -38.09 -3.87
C GLU A 9 -12.88 -36.61 -3.65
N GLN A 10 -13.80 -36.34 -2.73
CA GLN A 10 -14.18 -34.97 -2.38
C GLN A 10 -13.01 -34.20 -1.75
N LEU A 11 -12.24 -34.81 -0.85
CA LEU A 11 -11.03 -34.20 -0.24
C LEU A 11 -9.93 -33.95 -1.27
N LEU A 12 -9.72 -34.86 -2.22
CA LEU A 12 -8.73 -34.68 -3.29
C LEU A 12 -9.11 -33.52 -4.20
N HIS A 13 -10.39 -33.41 -4.56
CA HIS A 13 -10.91 -32.30 -5.37
C HIS A 13 -10.82 -30.95 -4.63
N GLU A 14 -11.12 -30.92 -3.33
CA GLU A 14 -10.98 -29.72 -2.49
C GLU A 14 -9.51 -29.28 -2.34
N ARG A 15 -8.60 -30.24 -2.16
CA ARG A 15 -7.15 -29.95 -2.10
C ARG A 15 -6.64 -29.39 -3.43
N GLU A 16 -7.05 -29.97 -4.56
CA GLU A 16 -6.63 -29.52 -5.89
C GLU A 16 -7.17 -28.11 -6.21
N THR A 17 -8.43 -27.84 -5.86
CA THR A 17 -9.02 -26.50 -6.05
C THR A 17 -8.38 -25.46 -5.13
N THR A 18 -8.04 -25.82 -3.90
CA THR A 18 -7.31 -24.95 -2.98
C THR A 18 -5.91 -24.64 -3.49
N HIS A 19 -5.19 -25.66 -3.99
CA HIS A 19 -3.85 -25.46 -4.54
C HIS A 19 -3.88 -24.55 -5.77
N ARG A 20 -4.83 -24.76 -6.68
CA ARG A 20 -5.01 -23.90 -7.85
C ARG A 20 -5.24 -22.44 -7.46
N ARG A 21 -6.09 -22.19 -6.44
CA ARG A 21 -6.31 -20.83 -5.91
C ARG A 21 -5.08 -20.21 -5.26
N LEU A 22 -4.26 -21.02 -4.59
CA LEU A 22 -2.99 -20.54 -4.03
C LEU A 22 -2.05 -20.07 -5.14
N ASP A 23 -1.88 -20.88 -6.18
CA ASP A 23 -1.03 -20.53 -7.32
C ASP A 23 -1.54 -19.24 -8.00
N GLU A 24 -2.85 -19.12 -8.23
CA GLU A 24 -3.48 -17.90 -8.79
C GLU A 24 -3.26 -16.65 -7.92
N LEU A 25 -3.39 -16.78 -6.59
CA LEU A 25 -3.14 -15.67 -5.66
C LEU A 25 -1.67 -15.28 -5.60
N GLU A 26 -0.76 -16.26 -5.68
CA GLU A 26 0.69 -15.99 -5.69
C GLU A 26 1.09 -15.18 -6.92
N ASP A 27 0.57 -15.54 -8.10
CA ASP A 27 0.77 -14.79 -9.33
C ASP A 27 0.22 -13.36 -9.24
N GLU A 28 -1.01 -13.19 -8.72
CA GLU A 28 -1.63 -11.86 -8.53
C GLU A 28 -0.81 -10.99 -7.56
N VAL A 29 -0.34 -11.57 -6.45
CA VAL A 29 0.53 -10.86 -5.48
C VAL A 29 1.85 -10.46 -6.13
N GLU A 30 2.43 -11.30 -6.98
CA GLU A 30 3.67 -10.96 -7.68
C GLU A 30 3.48 -9.81 -8.68
N GLU A 31 2.39 -9.83 -9.45
CA GLU A 31 2.05 -8.74 -10.36
C GLU A 31 1.84 -7.41 -9.61
N LEU A 32 1.11 -7.44 -8.50
CA LEU A 32 0.90 -6.28 -7.63
C LEU A 32 2.23 -5.72 -7.12
N ARG A 33 3.12 -6.58 -6.60
CA ARG A 33 4.45 -6.18 -6.11
C ARG A 33 5.31 -5.56 -7.22
N ARG A 34 5.28 -6.13 -8.42
CA ARG A 34 6.01 -5.58 -9.58
C ARG A 34 5.46 -4.20 -9.97
N SER A 35 4.14 -4.03 -9.95
CA SER A 35 3.50 -2.74 -10.22
C SER A 35 3.88 -1.68 -9.18
N GLU A 36 3.83 -2.03 -7.90
CA GLU A 36 4.21 -1.15 -6.79
C GLU A 36 5.69 -0.73 -6.90
N ALA A 37 6.60 -1.67 -7.19
CA ALA A 37 8.01 -1.38 -7.36
C ALA A 37 8.27 -0.40 -8.52
N LYS A 38 7.59 -0.60 -9.67
CA LYS A 38 7.67 0.33 -10.81
C LYS A 38 7.17 1.72 -10.45
N PHE A 39 6.04 1.80 -9.74
CA PHE A 39 5.50 3.08 -9.27
C PHE A 39 6.48 3.81 -8.34
N ARG A 40 7.05 3.08 -7.37
CA ARG A 40 8.05 3.62 -6.44
C ARG A 40 9.28 4.17 -7.19
N LEU A 41 9.82 3.42 -8.14
CA LEU A 41 10.94 3.86 -8.97
C LEU A 41 10.61 5.12 -9.77
N ALA A 42 9.41 5.19 -10.35
CA ALA A 42 8.96 6.38 -11.06
C ALA A 42 8.90 7.61 -10.13
N ALA A 43 8.29 7.48 -8.95
CA ALA A 43 8.21 8.55 -7.97
C ALA A 43 9.59 9.04 -7.49
N GLU A 44 10.55 8.13 -7.33
CA GLU A 44 11.95 8.44 -6.95
C GLU A 44 12.71 9.18 -8.05
N SER A 45 12.39 8.92 -9.32
CA SER A 45 13.03 9.59 -10.45
C SER A 45 12.54 11.02 -10.69
N LEU A 46 11.43 11.43 -10.06
CA LEU A 46 10.88 12.77 -10.26
C LEU A 46 11.80 13.84 -9.67
N PRO A 47 12.02 14.97 -10.39
CA PRO A 47 12.85 16.07 -9.89
C PRO A 47 12.11 16.96 -8.87
N THR A 48 10.90 16.59 -8.45
CA THR A 48 10.06 17.34 -7.51
C THR A 48 9.77 16.50 -6.27
N ALA A 49 9.66 17.16 -5.11
CA ALA A 49 9.21 16.51 -3.88
C ALA A 49 7.82 15.90 -4.06
N MET A 50 7.67 14.65 -3.65
CA MET A 50 6.41 13.91 -3.72
C MET A 50 6.12 13.21 -2.39
N VAL A 51 4.87 13.34 -1.94
CA VAL A 51 4.33 12.68 -0.75
C VAL A 51 3.01 12.05 -1.14
N MET A 52 2.78 10.82 -0.71
CA MET A 52 1.47 10.15 -0.79
C MET A 52 0.95 9.90 0.62
N VAL A 53 -0.34 10.07 0.80
CA VAL A 53 -1.03 9.82 2.07
C VAL A 53 -2.16 8.81 1.90
N ASN A 54 -2.46 8.04 2.94
CA ASN A 54 -3.69 7.26 3.02
C ASN A 54 -4.90 8.15 3.40
N GLU A 55 -6.08 7.56 3.48
CA GLU A 55 -7.33 8.25 3.85
C GLU A 55 -7.28 8.88 5.24
N GLN A 56 -6.52 8.30 6.17
CA GLN A 56 -6.29 8.86 7.50
C GLN A 56 -5.26 10.00 7.48
N GLY A 57 -4.67 10.28 6.32
CA GLY A 57 -3.70 11.34 6.12
C GLY A 57 -2.28 11.00 6.57
N GLN A 58 -2.00 9.72 6.81
CA GLN A 58 -0.69 9.22 7.14
C GLN A 58 0.14 9.07 5.87
N ILE A 59 1.40 9.48 5.94
CA ILE A 59 2.35 9.40 4.84
C ILE A 59 2.67 7.91 4.57
N VAL A 60 2.42 7.46 3.34
CA VAL A 60 2.69 6.08 2.88
C VAL A 60 3.82 6.01 1.85
N LEU A 61 4.17 7.14 1.23
CA LEU A 61 5.30 7.24 0.31
C LEU A 61 5.93 8.63 0.38
N VAL A 62 7.26 8.67 0.33
CA VAL A 62 8.06 9.86 0.09
C VAL A 62 9.16 9.52 -0.90
N ASN A 63 9.56 10.49 -1.73
CA ASN A 63 10.76 10.36 -2.58
C ASN A 63 11.97 11.09 -1.98
N ALA A 64 13.15 10.84 -2.53
CA ALA A 64 14.39 11.47 -2.07
C ALA A 64 14.37 13.01 -2.12
N GLN A 65 13.55 13.62 -2.99
CA GLN A 65 13.40 15.07 -3.06
C GLN A 65 12.62 15.63 -1.86
N THR A 66 11.63 14.90 -1.36
CA THR A 66 10.90 15.25 -0.13
C THR A 66 11.84 15.23 1.08
N GLU A 67 12.66 14.19 1.23
CA GLU A 67 13.63 14.09 2.33
C GLU A 67 14.59 15.28 2.32
N LYS A 68 15.11 15.65 1.15
CA LYS A 68 15.99 16.82 0.98
C LYS A 68 15.29 18.15 1.26
N LEU A 69 14.03 18.30 0.84
CA LEU A 69 13.29 19.56 0.96
C LEU A 69 12.92 19.84 2.42
N PHE A 70 12.48 18.84 3.16
CA PHE A 70 11.99 18.99 4.53
C PHE A 70 13.03 18.63 5.60
N GLY A 71 14.12 17.95 5.23
CA GLY A 71 15.21 17.60 6.14
C GLY A 71 14.93 16.40 7.06
N TYR A 72 13.83 15.67 6.82
CA TYR A 72 13.48 14.45 7.53
C TYR A 72 13.90 13.23 6.72
N SER A 73 14.32 12.16 7.41
CA SER A 73 14.51 10.87 6.78
C SER A 73 13.16 10.23 6.43
N ARG A 74 13.19 9.29 5.49
CA ARG A 74 12.01 8.48 5.17
C ARG A 74 11.40 7.79 6.38
N GLU A 75 12.24 7.24 7.26
CA GLU A 75 11.82 6.51 8.45
C GLU A 75 11.10 7.43 9.45
N GLU A 76 11.46 8.71 9.49
CA GLU A 76 10.79 9.71 10.32
C GLU A 76 9.45 10.15 9.73
N LEU A 77 9.29 10.08 8.40
CA LEU A 77 8.08 10.53 7.70
C LEU A 77 7.01 9.45 7.57
N LEU A 78 7.40 8.20 7.31
CA LEU A 78 6.44 7.13 7.05
C LEU A 78 5.54 6.87 8.27
N GLY A 79 4.23 6.77 8.04
CA GLY A 79 3.21 6.58 9.08
C GLY A 79 2.84 7.84 9.86
N GLN A 80 3.59 8.95 9.72
CA GLN A 80 3.27 10.22 10.36
C GLN A 80 2.15 10.97 9.62
N PRO A 81 1.40 11.84 10.31
CA PRO A 81 0.42 12.71 9.66
C PRO A 81 1.13 13.74 8.77
N VAL A 82 0.62 13.93 7.55
CA VAL A 82 1.19 14.90 6.60
C VAL A 82 1.23 16.34 7.12
N GLU A 83 0.39 16.68 8.09
CA GLU A 83 0.41 17.98 8.77
C GLU A 83 1.77 18.34 9.39
N MET A 84 2.64 17.37 9.66
CA MET A 84 3.99 17.66 10.16
C MET A 84 4.80 18.52 9.17
N LEU A 85 4.57 18.33 7.86
CA LEU A 85 5.20 19.06 6.76
C LEU A 85 4.54 20.41 6.49
N VAL A 86 3.34 20.63 7.04
CA VAL A 86 2.57 21.87 6.92
C VAL A 86 2.97 22.81 8.05
N SER A 87 3.19 24.08 7.73
CA SER A 87 3.47 25.11 8.74
C SER A 87 2.37 25.13 9.80
N GLU A 88 2.77 25.29 11.06
CA GLU A 88 1.89 25.13 12.24
C GLU A 88 0.55 25.90 12.11
N ARG A 89 0.62 27.16 11.66
CA ARG A 89 -0.55 28.03 11.45
C ARG A 89 -1.59 27.52 10.45
N PHE A 90 -1.26 26.54 9.61
CA PHE A 90 -2.15 26.02 8.58
C PHE A 90 -2.58 24.57 8.82
N ARG A 91 -2.08 23.91 9.87
CA ARG A 91 -2.32 22.48 10.11
C ARG A 91 -3.80 22.16 10.30
N ASP A 92 -4.52 22.94 11.10
CA ASP A 92 -5.94 22.69 11.37
C ASP A 92 -6.80 22.86 10.13
N ASN A 93 -6.55 23.92 9.37
CA ASN A 93 -7.26 24.20 8.12
C ASN A 93 -6.95 23.13 7.06
N HIS A 94 -5.69 22.71 6.96
CA HIS A 94 -5.28 21.62 6.07
C HIS A 94 -5.97 20.31 6.42
N ARG A 95 -6.01 19.95 7.71
CA ARG A 95 -6.71 18.75 8.19
C ARG A 95 -8.19 18.77 7.81
N SER A 96 -8.86 19.92 7.96
CA SER A 96 -10.27 20.07 7.56
C SER A 96 -10.45 19.84 6.07
N HIS A 97 -9.70 20.55 5.22
CA HIS A 97 -9.80 20.39 3.76
C HIS A 97 -9.53 18.96 3.29
N ARG A 98 -8.56 18.28 3.90
CA ARG A 98 -8.25 16.89 3.56
C ARG A 98 -9.41 15.98 3.93
N ASN A 99 -10.01 16.17 5.09
CA ASN A 99 -11.18 15.37 5.50
C ASN A 99 -12.34 15.56 4.52
N ASP A 100 -12.58 16.79 4.03
CA ASP A 100 -13.65 17.09 3.06
C ASP A 100 -13.37 16.52 1.65
N PHE A 101 -12.11 16.24 1.30
CA PHE A 101 -11.74 15.73 -0.02
C PHE A 101 -12.07 14.25 -0.24
N PHE A 102 -12.15 13.46 0.85
CA PHE A 102 -12.45 12.02 0.80
C PHE A 102 -13.92 11.71 1.13
N VAL A 103 -14.80 12.71 1.17
CA VAL A 103 -16.26 12.57 1.39
C VAL A 103 -16.99 12.43 0.05
#